data_AF-A0A927ZZE9-F1
#
_entry.id   AF-A0A927ZZE9-F1
#
_cell.length_a   1.000
_cell.length_b   1.000
_cell.length_c   1.000
_cell.angle_alpha   90.00
_cell.angle_beta   90.00
_cell.angle_gamma   90.00
#
_symmetry.space_group_name_H-M   'P 1'
#
loop_
_entity.id
_entity.type
_entity.pdbx_description
1 polymer ?
#
loop_
_entity_poly.entity_id
_entity_poly.type
_entity_poly.pdbx_seq_one_letter_code
_entity_poly.pdbx_strand_id
1 'polypeptide(L)'
;MMGKASKKVKKQTQKNTDARVLRQCRQQEEELAVAFKAEEYAKVLELLAELIKAKDIKPDLLYKGAYSYFMLGDYERAAQWVNNTLNYDVHSVDARILLARLCFMQDRQNDGLAIYEFIVTNYNQTITQEQKEQIIDSSEYYARREADNLRENYPNLAALLKISENKDGDAVSVAPENTMESAGGALSALQRLKAKLQAVQDKHEQASTSAEKATSLQDDVRENTEINAVNQQIAEIQSRTCSMREKIQLFNKFAAAGYMNADYSGAAAYLKTALQLDDSDGQTIRNLAMVYAAMGDTDMAQALVSKMPEVDFVLLHLLGGTSRG
;
A
#
# COMPACT_ATOMS: atom_id res chain seq x y z
N MET A 1 9.15 3.32 47.44
CA MET A 1 9.87 2.11 46.96
C MET A 1 8.86 0.99 46.74
N MET A 2 8.58 0.58 45.50
CA MET A 2 7.68 -0.56 45.22
C MET A 2 8.39 -1.88 45.54
N GLY A 3 7.89 -2.61 46.53
CA GLY A 3 8.51 -3.83 47.07
C GLY A 3 8.58 -4.99 46.06
N LYS A 4 9.59 -5.86 46.22
CA LYS A 4 9.90 -7.00 45.34
C LYS A 4 8.69 -7.92 45.07
N ALA A 5 7.75 -8.03 46.00
CA ALA A 5 6.50 -8.79 45.85
C ALA A 5 5.53 -8.17 44.82
N SER A 6 5.39 -6.84 44.79
CA SER A 6 4.51 -6.12 43.85
C SER A 6 4.99 -6.25 42.39
N LYS A 7 6.32 -6.26 42.18
CA LYS A 7 6.92 -6.54 40.85
C LYS A 7 6.63 -7.96 40.35
N LYS A 8 6.61 -8.95 41.26
CA LYS A 8 6.36 -10.36 40.91
C LYS A 8 4.89 -10.59 40.55
N VAL A 9 3.96 -9.97 41.27
CA VAL A 9 2.52 -10.00 40.96
C VAL A 9 2.26 -9.34 39.61
N LYS A 10 2.76 -8.12 39.36
CA LYS A 10 2.58 -7.41 38.07
C LYS A 10 3.12 -8.21 36.88
N LYS A 11 4.26 -8.88 37.04
CA LYS A 11 4.84 -9.77 36.01
C LYS A 11 3.97 -11.01 35.73
N GLN A 12 3.34 -11.57 36.77
CA GLN A 12 2.43 -12.71 36.63
C GLN A 12 1.10 -12.30 35.98
N THR A 13 0.54 -11.14 36.34
CA THR A 13 -0.68 -10.61 35.72
C THR A 13 -0.45 -10.33 34.24
N GLN A 14 0.66 -9.66 33.90
CA GLN A 14 1.03 -9.40 32.50
C GLN A 14 1.14 -10.70 31.69
N LYS A 15 1.86 -11.70 32.23
CA LYS A 15 2.02 -13.01 31.57
C LYS A 15 0.68 -13.73 31.33
N ASN A 16 -0.27 -13.61 32.26
CA ASN A 16 -1.61 -14.17 32.08
C ASN A 16 -2.43 -13.41 31.03
N THR A 17 -2.31 -12.08 30.98
CA THR A 17 -2.96 -11.24 29.97
C THR A 17 -2.42 -11.56 28.57
N ASP A 18 -1.10 -11.62 28.41
CA ASP A 18 -0.44 -11.93 27.13
C ASP A 18 -0.83 -13.33 26.64
N ALA A 19 -0.90 -14.31 27.54
CA ALA A 19 -1.36 -15.67 27.21
C ALA A 19 -2.84 -15.71 26.79
N ARG A 20 -3.69 -14.84 27.34
CA ARG A 20 -5.10 -14.72 26.94
C ARG A 20 -5.23 -14.08 25.56
N VAL A 21 -4.50 -13.00 25.31
CA VAL A 21 -4.48 -12.33 24.00
C VAL A 21 -4.01 -13.29 22.90
N LEU A 22 -2.94 -14.06 23.16
CA LEU A 22 -2.45 -15.03 22.18
C LEU A 22 -3.46 -16.14 21.87
N ARG A 23 -4.21 -16.62 22.87
CA ARG A 23 -5.28 -17.61 22.65
C ARG A 23 -6.42 -17.02 21.82
N GLN A 24 -6.78 -15.77 22.09
CA GLN A 24 -7.82 -15.06 21.34
C GLN A 24 -7.39 -14.84 19.88
N CYS A 25 -6.14 -14.45 19.62
CA CYS A 25 -5.63 -14.30 18.26
C CYS A 25 -5.73 -15.61 17.48
N ARG A 26 -5.29 -16.74 18.06
CA ARG A 26 -5.42 -18.06 17.40
C ARG A 26 -6.86 -18.41 17.07
N GLN A 27 -7.78 -18.16 17.99
CA GLN A 27 -9.20 -18.43 17.76
C GLN A 27 -9.75 -17.57 16.62
N GLN A 28 -9.36 -16.29 16.56
CA GLN A 28 -9.76 -15.38 15.49
C GLN A 28 -9.14 -15.77 14.14
N GLU A 29 -7.92 -16.28 14.10
CA GLU A 29 -7.31 -16.81 12.88
C GLU A 29 -8.05 -18.03 12.33
N GLU A 30 -8.42 -18.96 13.22
CA GLU A 30 -9.23 -20.13 12.85
C GLU A 30 -10.60 -19.70 12.32
N GLU A 31 -11.27 -18.78 13.00
CA GLU A 31 -12.55 -18.23 12.57
C GLU A 31 -12.43 -17.50 11.23
N LEU A 32 -11.36 -16.74 11.02
CA LEU A 32 -11.09 -16.04 9.76
C LEU A 32 -10.88 -17.05 8.63
N ALA A 33 -10.13 -18.12 8.87
CA ALA A 33 -9.93 -19.19 7.89
C ALA A 33 -11.24 -19.90 7.52
N VAL A 34 -12.15 -20.09 8.48
CA VAL A 34 -13.50 -20.62 8.22
C VAL A 34 -14.34 -19.64 7.41
N ALA A 35 -14.39 -18.37 7.80
CA ALA A 35 -15.12 -17.32 7.09
C ALA A 35 -14.62 -17.18 5.64
N PHE A 36 -13.30 -17.25 5.43
CA PHE A 36 -12.70 -17.18 4.10
C PHE A 36 -13.11 -18.35 3.20
N LYS A 37 -13.14 -19.57 3.74
CA LYS A 37 -13.63 -20.75 3.02
C LYS A 37 -15.13 -20.71 2.74
N ALA A 38 -15.89 -20.03 3.58
CA ALA A 38 -17.32 -19.80 3.41
C ALA A 38 -17.63 -18.59 2.52
N GLU A 39 -16.61 -17.93 1.97
CA GLU A 39 -16.74 -16.72 1.15
C GLU A 39 -17.43 -15.54 1.87
N GLU A 40 -17.39 -15.52 3.20
CA GLU A 40 -17.89 -14.43 4.03
C GLU A 40 -16.88 -13.29 4.11
N TYR A 41 -16.59 -12.66 2.97
CA TYR A 41 -15.49 -11.70 2.81
C TYR A 41 -15.59 -10.47 3.75
N ALA A 42 -16.80 -10.00 4.05
CA ALA A 42 -17.00 -8.93 5.02
C ALA A 42 -16.55 -9.35 6.43
N LYS A 43 -16.89 -10.58 6.84
CA LYS A 43 -16.51 -11.14 8.14
C LYS A 43 -14.99 -11.37 8.23
N VAL A 44 -14.36 -11.77 7.12
CA VAL A 44 -12.89 -11.88 7.04
C VAL A 44 -12.23 -10.53 7.37
N LEU A 45 -12.74 -9.43 6.82
CA LEU A 45 -12.19 -8.09 7.06
C LEU A 45 -12.39 -7.63 8.51
N GLU A 46 -13.54 -7.92 9.11
CA GLU A 46 -13.80 -7.63 10.54
C GLU A 46 -12.82 -8.36 11.46
N LEU A 47 -12.64 -9.67 11.26
CA LEU A 47 -11.72 -10.49 12.05
C LEU A 47 -10.26 -10.06 11.85
N LEU A 48 -9.90 -9.71 10.62
CA LEU A 48 -8.56 -9.23 10.29
C LEU A 48 -8.23 -7.89 10.96
N ALA A 49 -9.20 -6.98 11.04
CA ALA A 49 -9.02 -5.71 11.73
C ALA A 49 -8.72 -5.92 13.23
N GLU A 50 -9.37 -6.88 13.88
CA GLU A 50 -9.08 -7.23 15.28
C GLU A 50 -7.70 -7.85 15.46
N LEU A 51 -7.27 -8.72 14.54
CA LEU A 51 -5.92 -9.30 14.55
C LEU A 51 -4.83 -8.24 14.37
N ILE A 52 -5.07 -7.24 13.52
CA ILE A 52 -4.16 -6.10 13.34
C ILE A 52 -4.07 -5.25 14.62
N LYS A 53 -5.20 -4.98 15.29
CA LYS A 53 -5.20 -4.28 16.59
C LYS A 53 -4.39 -5.05 17.65
N ALA A 54 -4.45 -6.38 17.62
CA ALA A 54 -3.67 -7.25 18.50
C ALA A 54 -2.18 -7.33 18.12
N LYS A 55 -1.75 -6.70 17.02
CA LYS A 55 -0.39 -6.73 16.44
C LYS A 55 0.07 -8.12 16.00
N ASP A 56 -0.86 -9.02 15.72
CA ASP A 56 -0.57 -10.35 15.16
C ASP A 56 -0.76 -10.32 13.64
N ILE A 57 0.23 -9.78 12.93
CA ILE A 57 0.18 -9.55 11.49
C ILE A 57 0.93 -10.68 10.78
N LYS A 58 0.22 -11.47 9.96
CA LYS A 58 0.80 -12.55 9.15
C LYS A 58 0.54 -12.30 7.67
N PRO A 59 1.51 -12.55 6.77
CA PRO A 59 1.34 -12.29 5.34
C PRO A 59 0.13 -13.00 4.72
N ASP A 60 -0.11 -14.26 5.10
CA ASP A 60 -1.27 -15.05 4.65
C ASP A 60 -2.61 -14.39 5.01
N LEU A 61 -2.71 -13.78 6.20
CA LEU A 61 -3.91 -13.09 6.65
C LEU A 61 -4.11 -11.77 5.90
N LEU A 62 -3.02 -11.04 5.63
CA LEU A 62 -3.06 -9.83 4.80
C LEU A 62 -3.51 -10.15 3.38
N TYR A 63 -3.04 -11.26 2.79
CA TYR A 63 -3.49 -11.72 1.49
C TYR A 63 -5.00 -12.00 1.48
N LYS A 64 -5.51 -12.73 2.49
CA LYS A 64 -6.95 -13.01 2.63
C LYS A 64 -7.77 -11.72 2.73
N GLY A 65 -7.25 -10.69 3.40
CA GLY A 65 -7.86 -9.36 3.42
C GLY A 65 -7.88 -8.70 2.04
N ALA A 66 -6.75 -8.70 1.33
CA ALA A 66 -6.65 -8.16 -0.02
C ALA A 66 -7.63 -8.85 -0.98
N TYR A 67 -7.68 -10.18 -0.94
CA TYR A 67 -8.62 -10.98 -1.73
C TYR A 67 -10.07 -10.68 -1.37
N SER A 68 -10.38 -10.51 -0.08
CA SER A 68 -11.72 -10.16 0.38
C SER A 68 -12.18 -8.81 -0.16
N TYR A 69 -11.30 -7.79 -0.16
CA TYR A 69 -11.62 -6.50 -0.81
C TYR A 69 -11.87 -6.66 -2.30
N PHE A 70 -11.05 -7.45 -3.00
CA PHE A 70 -11.23 -7.73 -4.42
C PHE A 70 -12.60 -8.37 -4.71
N MET A 71 -12.99 -9.37 -3.92
CA MET A 71 -14.28 -10.05 -4.08
C MET A 71 -15.49 -9.16 -3.77
N LEU A 72 -15.32 -8.16 -2.92
CA LEU A 72 -16.33 -7.15 -2.63
C LEU A 72 -16.36 -6.00 -3.67
N GLY A 73 -15.48 -6.05 -4.69
CA GLY A 73 -15.39 -5.03 -5.74
C GLY A 73 -14.60 -3.78 -5.36
N ASP A 74 -13.97 -3.77 -4.18
CA ASP A 74 -13.14 -2.65 -3.72
C ASP A 74 -11.70 -2.83 -4.20
N TYR A 75 -11.48 -2.58 -5.50
CA TYR A 75 -10.20 -2.83 -6.15
C TYR A 75 -9.08 -1.92 -5.67
N GLU A 76 -9.39 -0.71 -5.22
CA GLU A 76 -8.41 0.22 -4.68
C GLU A 76 -7.84 -0.29 -3.35
N ARG A 77 -8.70 -0.64 -2.39
CA ARG A 77 -8.25 -1.21 -1.12
C ARG A 77 -7.60 -2.57 -1.33
N ALA A 78 -8.11 -3.39 -2.25
CA ALA A 78 -7.45 -4.64 -2.60
C ALA A 78 -6.00 -4.43 -3.05
N ALA A 79 -5.74 -3.47 -3.94
CA ALA A 79 -4.38 -3.17 -4.41
C ALA A 79 -3.45 -2.68 -3.30
N GLN A 80 -3.94 -1.82 -2.40
CA GLN A 80 -3.18 -1.37 -1.23
C GLN A 80 -2.79 -2.55 -0.33
N TRP A 81 -3.74 -3.45 -0.07
CA TRP A 81 -3.52 -4.63 0.77
C TRP A 81 -2.63 -5.69 0.11
N VAL A 82 -2.65 -5.80 -1.22
CA VAL A 82 -1.66 -6.60 -1.97
C VAL A 82 -0.26 -6.05 -1.75
N ASN A 83 -0.05 -4.73 -1.84
CA ASN A 83 1.25 -4.12 -1.59
C ASN A 83 1.71 -4.34 -0.14
N ASN A 84 0.79 -4.25 0.83
CA ASN A 84 1.08 -4.59 2.22
C ASN A 84 1.52 -6.05 2.36
N THR A 85 0.79 -6.99 1.78
CA THR A 85 1.17 -8.41 1.75
C THR A 85 2.58 -8.59 1.18
N LEU A 86 2.88 -7.96 0.04
CA LEU A 86 4.19 -8.06 -0.63
C LEU A 86 5.33 -7.38 0.15
N ASN A 87 5.04 -6.40 1.01
CA ASN A 87 6.04 -5.82 1.91
C ASN A 87 6.45 -6.81 3.03
N TYR A 88 5.53 -7.65 3.49
CA TYR A 88 5.81 -8.67 4.51
C TYR A 88 6.32 -9.98 3.91
N ASP A 89 5.80 -10.37 2.75
CA ASP A 89 6.23 -11.53 1.98
C ASP A 89 6.45 -11.14 0.51
N VAL A 90 7.68 -10.75 0.22
CA VAL A 90 8.13 -10.40 -1.13
C VAL A 90 8.04 -11.59 -2.07
N HIS A 91 7.90 -12.84 -1.62
CA HIS A 91 7.83 -14.01 -2.49
C HIS A 91 6.40 -14.59 -2.65
N SER A 92 5.40 -13.92 -2.07
CA SER A 92 4.00 -14.35 -2.20
C SER A 92 3.57 -14.39 -3.66
N VAL A 93 3.28 -15.59 -4.15
CA VAL A 93 2.75 -15.82 -5.51
C VAL A 93 1.29 -15.40 -5.57
N ASP A 94 0.49 -15.76 -4.57
CA ASP A 94 -0.94 -15.44 -4.52
C ASP A 94 -1.20 -13.93 -4.57
N ALA A 95 -0.42 -13.14 -3.82
CA ALA A 95 -0.52 -11.68 -3.86
C ALA A 95 -0.19 -11.11 -5.24
N ARG A 96 0.76 -11.70 -5.97
CA ARG A 96 1.09 -11.28 -7.35
C ARG A 96 0.03 -11.70 -8.36
N ILE A 97 -0.56 -12.88 -8.20
CA ILE A 97 -1.68 -13.31 -9.05
C ILE A 97 -2.84 -12.34 -8.88
N LEU A 98 -3.16 -11.99 -7.64
CA LEU A 98 -4.20 -11.00 -7.34
C LEU A 98 -3.86 -9.62 -7.90
N LEU A 99 -2.58 -9.21 -7.83
CA LEU A 99 -2.11 -7.95 -8.42
C LEU A 99 -2.33 -7.90 -9.94
N ALA A 100 -2.04 -8.98 -10.65
CA ALA A 100 -2.28 -9.08 -12.08
C ALA A 100 -3.78 -9.00 -12.42
N ARG A 101 -4.63 -9.69 -11.65
CA ARG A 101 -6.09 -9.62 -11.80
C ARG A 101 -6.61 -8.20 -11.60
N LEU A 102 -6.10 -7.49 -10.59
CA LEU A 102 -6.42 -6.08 -10.37
C LEU A 102 -6.01 -5.20 -11.56
N CYS A 103 -4.88 -5.49 -12.21
CA CYS A 103 -4.50 -4.77 -13.43
C CYS A 103 -5.51 -4.97 -14.56
N PHE A 104 -6.04 -6.19 -14.73
CA PHE A 104 -7.09 -6.45 -15.73
C PHE A 104 -8.38 -5.69 -15.43
N MET A 105 -8.78 -5.60 -14.15
CA MET A 105 -9.96 -4.82 -13.74
C MET A 105 -9.81 -3.32 -13.98
N GLN A 106 -8.58 -2.83 -14.15
CA GLN A 106 -8.25 -1.40 -14.34
C GLN A 106 -7.82 -1.08 -15.78
N ASP A 107 -8.12 -1.93 -16.74
CA ASP A 107 -7.71 -1.78 -18.15
C ASP A 107 -6.19 -1.63 -18.34
N ARG A 108 -5.41 -2.33 -17.51
CA ARG A 108 -3.94 -2.34 -17.54
C ARG A 108 -3.43 -3.72 -17.91
N GLN A 109 -3.85 -4.20 -19.08
CA GLN A 109 -3.66 -5.58 -19.50
C GLN A 109 -2.18 -5.96 -19.62
N ASN A 110 -1.37 -5.08 -20.23
CA ASN A 110 0.08 -5.29 -20.36
C ASN A 110 0.78 -5.43 -19.00
N ASP A 111 0.36 -4.66 -18.00
CA ASP A 111 0.94 -4.75 -16.66
C ASP A 111 0.57 -6.09 -16.00
N GLY A 112 -0.69 -6.53 -16.15
CA GLY A 112 -1.14 -7.83 -15.65
C GLY A 112 -0.42 -9.01 -16.31
N LEU A 113 -0.29 -8.99 -17.64
CA LEU A 113 0.44 -10.01 -18.40
C LEU A 113 1.94 -10.04 -18.05
N ALA A 114 2.57 -8.88 -17.85
CA ALA A 114 3.97 -8.81 -17.42
C ALA A 114 4.19 -9.41 -16.03
N ILE A 115 3.23 -9.28 -15.11
CA ILE A 115 3.28 -9.93 -13.79
C ILE A 115 3.13 -11.44 -13.92
N TYR A 116 2.22 -11.92 -14.76
CA TYR A 116 2.11 -13.36 -15.01
C TYR A 116 3.37 -13.93 -15.65
N GLU A 117 3.95 -13.25 -16.64
CA GLU A 117 5.25 -13.61 -17.22
C GLU A 117 6.34 -13.69 -16.14
N PHE A 118 6.37 -12.73 -15.21
CA PHE A 118 7.29 -12.76 -14.07
C PHE A 118 7.10 -14.00 -13.20
N ILE A 119 5.86 -14.31 -12.84
CA ILE A 119 5.54 -15.46 -11.99
C ILE A 119 5.98 -16.76 -12.69
N VAL A 120 5.59 -16.93 -13.95
CA VAL A 120 5.94 -18.13 -14.72
C VAL A 120 7.45 -18.22 -14.92
N THR A 121 8.15 -17.12 -15.14
CA THR A 121 9.62 -17.12 -15.31
C THR A 121 10.35 -17.50 -14.02
N ASN A 122 9.93 -16.94 -12.88
CA ASN A 122 10.73 -17.01 -11.64
C ASN A 122 10.25 -18.08 -10.66
N TYR A 123 8.99 -18.53 -10.77
CA TYR A 123 8.35 -19.42 -9.80
C TYR A 123 7.77 -20.69 -10.44
N ASN A 124 8.04 -21.00 -11.72
CA ASN A 124 7.46 -22.15 -12.44
C ASN A 124 7.55 -23.48 -11.66
N GLN A 125 8.66 -23.68 -10.95
CA GLN A 125 8.94 -24.90 -10.19
C GLN A 125 8.20 -24.97 -8.85
N THR A 126 7.74 -23.83 -8.33
CA THR A 126 7.12 -23.70 -7.00
C THR A 126 5.65 -23.38 -7.04
N ILE A 127 5.14 -22.76 -8.12
CA ILE A 127 3.71 -22.45 -8.24
C ILE A 127 2.87 -23.73 -8.27
N THR A 128 1.75 -23.71 -7.54
CA THR A 128 0.83 -24.84 -7.44
C THR A 128 0.03 -25.03 -8.73
N GLN A 129 -0.60 -26.19 -8.88
CA GLN A 129 -1.48 -26.44 -10.02
C GLN A 129 -2.66 -25.45 -10.07
N GLU A 130 -3.25 -25.15 -8.91
CA GLU A 130 -4.33 -24.17 -8.79
C GLU A 130 -3.89 -22.76 -9.22
N GLN A 131 -2.68 -22.34 -8.83
CA GLN A 131 -2.12 -21.06 -9.26
C GLN A 131 -1.87 -21.02 -10.78
N LYS A 132 -1.41 -22.14 -11.36
CA LYS A 132 -1.24 -22.26 -12.82
C LYS A 132 -2.58 -22.13 -13.55
N GLU A 133 -3.62 -22.79 -13.05
CA GLU A 133 -4.97 -22.71 -13.61
C GLU A 133 -5.51 -21.27 -13.53
N GLN A 134 -5.38 -20.60 -12.40
CA GLN A 134 -5.79 -19.19 -12.27
C GLN A 134 -5.09 -18.26 -13.28
N ILE A 135 -3.77 -18.44 -13.49
CA ILE A 135 -3.00 -17.67 -14.48
C ILE A 135 -3.50 -17.98 -15.90
N ILE A 136 -3.74 -19.25 -16.21
CA ILE A 136 -4.22 -19.70 -17.53
C ILE A 136 -5.60 -19.12 -17.81
N ASP A 137 -6.56 -19.30 -16.90
CA ASP A 137 -7.95 -18.85 -17.06
C ASP A 137 -8.01 -17.33 -17.24
N SER A 138 -7.24 -16.59 -16.44
CA SER A 138 -7.18 -15.12 -16.53
C SER A 138 -6.50 -14.63 -17.81
N SER A 139 -5.68 -15.46 -18.45
CA SER A 139 -4.94 -15.12 -19.67
C SER A 139 -5.60 -15.65 -20.95
N GLU A 140 -6.60 -16.54 -20.84
CA GLU A 140 -7.20 -17.24 -21.98
C GLU A 140 -7.80 -16.27 -23.01
N TYR A 141 -8.41 -15.18 -22.53
CA TYR A 141 -8.95 -14.12 -23.39
C TYR A 141 -7.88 -13.55 -24.34
N TYR A 142 -6.69 -13.24 -23.80
CA TYR A 142 -5.57 -12.70 -24.58
C TYR A 142 -4.95 -13.76 -25.47
N ALA A 143 -4.89 -15.01 -25.01
CA ALA A 143 -4.39 -16.13 -25.82
C ALA A 143 -5.20 -16.30 -27.11
N ARG A 144 -6.52 -16.07 -27.08
CA ARG A 144 -7.41 -16.18 -28.24
C ARG A 144 -7.36 -14.97 -29.17
N ARG A 145 -7.16 -13.75 -28.64
CA ARG A 145 -7.26 -12.50 -29.41
C ARG A 145 -5.92 -11.92 -29.83
N GLU A 146 -4.87 -12.14 -29.04
CA GLU A 146 -3.57 -11.47 -29.12
C GLU A 146 -2.41 -12.47 -29.01
N ALA A 147 -2.58 -13.65 -29.62
CA ALA A 147 -1.63 -14.76 -29.57
C ALA A 147 -0.20 -14.38 -30.04
N ASP A 148 -0.09 -13.52 -31.05
CA ASP A 148 1.21 -13.02 -31.54
C ASP A 148 1.91 -12.14 -30.51
N ASN A 149 1.17 -11.21 -29.89
CA ASN A 149 1.71 -10.32 -28.86
C ASN A 149 2.22 -11.12 -27.65
N LEU A 150 1.46 -12.13 -27.22
CA LEU A 150 1.86 -13.03 -26.14
C LEU A 150 3.16 -13.78 -26.45
N ARG A 151 3.28 -14.32 -27.68
CA ARG A 151 4.50 -15.02 -28.10
C ARG A 151 5.72 -14.11 -28.15
N GLU A 152 5.55 -12.87 -28.60
CA GLU A 152 6.64 -11.90 -28.74
C GLU A 152 7.09 -11.32 -27.39
N ASN A 153 6.14 -10.90 -26.54
CA ASN A 153 6.45 -10.11 -25.34
C ASN A 153 6.43 -10.93 -24.04
N TYR A 154 5.75 -12.08 -24.01
CA TYR A 154 5.54 -12.89 -22.82
C TYR A 154 5.78 -14.39 -23.12
N PRO A 155 7.00 -14.77 -23.54
CA PRO A 155 7.27 -16.09 -24.11
C PRO A 155 7.04 -17.25 -23.12
N ASN A 156 7.30 -17.07 -21.82
CA ASN A 156 7.10 -18.13 -20.84
C ASN A 156 5.61 -18.33 -20.53
N LEU A 157 4.84 -17.24 -20.48
CA LEU A 157 3.39 -17.28 -20.37
C LEU A 157 2.75 -17.92 -21.61
N ALA A 158 3.21 -17.56 -22.81
CA ALA A 158 2.73 -18.18 -24.06
C ALA A 158 3.02 -19.69 -24.09
N ALA A 159 4.19 -20.12 -23.61
CA ALA A 159 4.54 -21.53 -23.48
C ALA A 159 3.64 -22.26 -22.47
N LEU A 160 3.33 -21.64 -21.32
CA LEU A 160 2.40 -22.19 -20.33
C LEU A 160 0.99 -22.38 -20.91
N LEU A 161 0.54 -21.41 -21.70
CA LEU A 161 -0.76 -21.41 -22.39
C LEU A 161 -0.80 -22.37 -23.59
N LYS A 162 0.33 -22.98 -23.96
CA LYS A 162 0.47 -23.86 -25.13
C LYS A 162 0.00 -23.19 -26.42
N ILE A 163 0.28 -21.90 -26.56
CA ILE A 163 0.03 -21.15 -27.80
C ILE A 163 1.08 -21.64 -28.81
N SER A 164 0.79 -22.73 -29.53
CA SER A 164 1.63 -23.23 -30.62
C SER A 164 1.67 -22.23 -31.77
N GLU A 165 2.74 -22.27 -32.57
CA GLU A 165 2.78 -21.61 -33.89
C GLU A 165 1.73 -22.25 -34.81
N ASN A 166 0.46 -21.89 -34.64
CA ASN A 166 -0.55 -22.21 -35.64
C ASN A 166 -0.31 -21.27 -36.83
N LYS A 167 0.51 -21.75 -37.78
CA LYS A 167 0.48 -21.30 -39.17
C LYS A 167 -0.78 -21.82 -39.84
N ASP A 168 -1.94 -21.32 -39.43
CA ASP A 168 -3.24 -21.42 -40.10
C ASP A 168 -4.11 -20.40 -39.33
N GLY A 169 -4.30 -19.17 -39.79
CA GLY A 169 -4.92 -18.86 -41.06
C GLY A 169 -6.40 -18.56 -40.83
N ASP A 170 -6.72 -17.47 -40.13
CA ASP A 170 -7.88 -16.66 -40.51
C ASP A 170 -7.70 -15.22 -40.04
N ALA A 171 -7.65 -14.34 -41.03
CA ALA A 171 -7.42 -12.93 -40.88
C ALA A 171 -8.71 -12.24 -40.44
N VAL A 172 -8.64 -11.52 -39.31
CA VAL A 172 -9.40 -10.27 -39.17
C VAL A 172 -8.42 -9.20 -38.71
N SER A 173 -8.01 -8.39 -39.68
CA SER A 173 -7.21 -7.19 -39.49
C SER A 173 -7.94 -6.16 -38.65
N VAL A 174 -7.28 -5.63 -37.63
CA VAL A 174 -7.46 -4.23 -37.24
C VAL A 174 -6.07 -3.61 -37.05
N ALA A 175 -5.85 -2.49 -37.74
CA ALA A 175 -4.60 -1.77 -37.89
C ALA A 175 -4.16 -1.05 -36.59
N PRO A 176 -2.91 -0.57 -36.51
CA PRO A 176 -2.12 -0.51 -35.29
C PRO A 176 -2.22 0.84 -34.57
N GLU A 177 -2.01 0.86 -33.26
CA GLU A 177 -1.52 2.04 -32.58
C GLU A 177 -0.47 1.69 -31.50
N ASN A 178 0.73 2.21 -31.76
CA ASN A 178 1.76 2.67 -30.83
C ASN A 178 2.65 1.65 -30.10
N THR A 179 3.77 1.39 -30.80
CA THR A 179 5.17 1.57 -30.34
C THR A 179 5.60 1.04 -28.97
N MET A 180 6.33 -0.07 -29.07
CA MET A 180 7.55 -0.44 -28.33
C MET A 180 8.06 0.54 -27.26
N GLU A 181 7.97 0.09 -26.01
CA GLU A 181 9.13 0.04 -25.10
C GLU A 181 9.21 -1.39 -24.53
N SER A 182 9.90 -2.26 -25.26
CA SER A 182 10.33 -3.58 -24.77
C SER A 182 11.76 -3.49 -24.22
N ALA A 183 12.07 -4.39 -23.28
CA ALA A 183 13.32 -4.57 -22.54
C ALA A 183 13.48 -3.74 -21.25
N GLY A 184 12.55 -3.95 -20.31
CA GLY A 184 12.74 -3.67 -18.88
C GLY A 184 11.92 -4.66 -18.06
N GLY A 185 12.35 -5.93 -18.02
CA GLY A 185 11.51 -7.05 -17.59
C GLY A 185 10.81 -6.84 -16.24
N ALA A 186 9.53 -7.20 -16.18
CA ALA A 186 8.71 -7.55 -15.02
C ALA A 186 8.82 -6.70 -13.73
N LEU A 187 10.02 -6.56 -13.16
CA LEU A 187 10.35 -5.64 -12.08
C LEU A 187 9.99 -4.19 -12.43
N SER A 188 10.22 -3.77 -13.68
CA SER A 188 9.84 -2.41 -14.11
C SER A 188 8.33 -2.27 -14.26
N ALA A 189 7.61 -3.32 -14.70
CA ALA A 189 6.15 -3.32 -14.74
C ALA A 189 5.56 -3.25 -13.32
N LEU A 190 6.14 -3.99 -12.36
CA LEU A 190 5.78 -3.96 -10.95
C LEU A 190 6.08 -2.59 -10.30
N GLN A 191 7.18 -1.95 -10.66
CA GLN A 191 7.54 -0.59 -10.22
C GLN A 191 6.67 0.49 -10.86
N ARG A 192 6.40 0.40 -12.17
CA ARG A 192 5.48 1.28 -12.92
C ARG A 192 4.06 1.13 -12.38
N LEU A 193 3.67 -0.07 -11.97
CA LEU A 193 2.39 -0.36 -11.36
C LEU A 193 2.27 0.16 -9.95
N LYS A 194 3.30 0.01 -9.13
CA LYS A 194 3.40 0.65 -7.83
C LYS A 194 3.32 2.17 -7.96
N ALA A 195 4.03 2.76 -8.93
CA ALA A 195 4.00 4.19 -9.21
C ALA A 195 2.65 4.68 -9.75
N LYS A 196 1.96 3.90 -10.60
CA LYS A 196 0.64 4.26 -11.14
C LYS A 196 -0.49 4.05 -10.12
N LEU A 197 -0.40 3.06 -9.24
CA LEU A 197 -1.34 2.90 -8.12
C LEU A 197 -1.22 4.07 -7.14
N GLN A 198 0.02 4.53 -6.89
CA GLN A 198 0.27 5.78 -6.16
C GLN A 198 -0.34 6.97 -6.90
N ALA A 199 -0.11 7.09 -8.21
CA ALA A 199 -0.66 8.19 -9.03
C ALA A 199 -2.19 8.15 -9.21
N VAL A 200 -2.86 7.01 -9.02
CA VAL A 200 -4.33 6.90 -9.00
C VAL A 200 -4.89 7.35 -7.65
N GLN A 201 -4.18 7.09 -6.54
CA GLN A 201 -4.47 7.73 -5.25
C GLN A 201 -4.32 9.26 -5.36
N ASP A 202 -3.26 9.74 -6.03
CA ASP A 202 -3.00 11.17 -6.23
C ASP A 202 -3.97 11.83 -7.25
N LYS A 203 -4.51 11.08 -8.23
CA LYS A 203 -5.50 11.59 -9.21
C LYS A 203 -6.93 11.65 -8.68
N HIS A 204 -7.26 10.85 -7.67
CA HIS A 204 -8.54 10.96 -6.95
C HIS A 204 -8.64 12.30 -6.18
N GLU A 205 -7.51 12.94 -5.86
CA GLU A 205 -7.45 14.30 -5.31
C GLU A 205 -7.64 15.42 -6.37
N GLN A 206 -7.48 15.14 -7.67
CA GLN A 206 -7.52 16.16 -8.72
C GLN A 206 -8.74 16.11 -9.65
N ALA A 207 -9.51 15.02 -9.67
CA ALA A 207 -10.75 14.90 -10.46
C ALA A 207 -12.04 15.33 -9.70
N SER A 208 -11.88 15.81 -8.46
CA SER A 208 -12.94 16.14 -7.50
C SER A 208 -13.59 17.53 -7.69
N THR A 209 -13.26 18.28 -8.74
CA THR A 209 -13.77 19.66 -8.92
C THR A 209 -15.02 19.80 -9.82
N SER A 210 -15.71 18.72 -10.22
CA SER A 210 -16.88 18.85 -11.11
C SER A 210 -18.10 17.94 -10.86
N ALA A 211 -18.18 17.28 -9.71
CA ALA A 211 -19.35 16.46 -9.33
C ALA A 211 -20.00 16.92 -8.00
N GLU A 212 -20.08 18.23 -7.81
CA GLU A 212 -20.25 18.91 -6.52
C GLU A 212 -21.66 18.94 -5.90
N LYS A 213 -22.59 18.02 -6.22
CA LYS A 213 -23.96 18.12 -5.65
C LYS A 213 -24.61 16.85 -5.09
N ALA A 214 -23.93 15.72 -5.08
CA ALA A 214 -24.44 14.51 -4.42
C ALA A 214 -23.46 13.85 -3.43
N THR A 215 -22.18 14.24 -3.43
CA THR A 215 -21.09 13.61 -2.65
C THR A 215 -20.71 14.35 -1.35
N SER A 216 -21.38 15.46 -1.03
CA SER A 216 -21.03 16.35 0.10
C SER A 216 -21.18 15.70 1.49
N LEU A 217 -21.79 14.53 1.65
CA LEU A 217 -22.02 13.94 2.98
C LEU A 217 -21.11 12.75 3.32
N GLN A 218 -20.37 12.18 2.37
CA GLN A 218 -19.52 11.01 2.62
C GLN A 218 -18.02 11.32 2.65
N ASP A 219 -17.55 12.30 1.86
CA ASP A 219 -16.15 12.75 1.91
C ASP A 219 -15.91 13.69 3.09
N ASP A 220 -16.89 14.54 3.43
CA ASP A 220 -16.88 15.29 4.70
C ASP A 220 -16.76 14.33 5.88
N VAL A 221 -17.35 13.14 5.83
CA VAL A 221 -17.23 12.18 6.93
C VAL A 221 -15.85 11.53 6.93
N ARG A 222 -15.30 11.08 5.80
CA ARG A 222 -13.96 10.43 5.77
C ARG A 222 -12.83 11.39 6.12
N GLU A 223 -12.79 12.57 5.53
CA GLU A 223 -11.77 13.57 5.81
C GLU A 223 -11.92 14.08 7.26
N ASN A 224 -13.15 14.30 7.75
CA ASN A 224 -13.35 14.56 9.17
C ASN A 224 -12.97 13.38 10.06
N THR A 225 -13.13 12.12 9.63
CA THR A 225 -12.78 10.95 10.46
C THR A 225 -11.27 10.78 10.60
N GLU A 226 -10.52 10.99 9.52
CA GLU A 226 -9.05 10.93 9.52
C GLU A 226 -8.43 12.13 10.22
N ILE A 227 -8.95 13.35 9.97
CA ILE A 227 -8.57 14.55 10.74
C ILE A 227 -8.92 14.37 12.23
N ASN A 228 -10.07 13.77 12.56
CA ASN A 228 -10.44 13.48 13.96
C ASN A 228 -9.51 12.43 14.58
N ALA A 229 -9.08 11.41 13.85
CA ALA A 229 -8.15 10.39 14.34
C ALA A 229 -6.75 10.98 14.61
N VAL A 230 -6.23 11.80 13.69
CA VAL A 230 -4.96 12.51 13.87
C VAL A 230 -5.04 13.47 15.06
N ASN A 231 -6.13 14.24 15.17
CA ASN A 231 -6.33 15.17 16.28
C ASN A 231 -6.46 14.45 17.64
N GLN A 232 -7.14 13.30 17.69
CA GLN A 232 -7.20 12.48 18.90
C GLN A 232 -5.81 11.96 19.29
N GLN A 233 -5.02 11.50 18.31
CA GLN A 233 -3.66 11.03 18.56
C GLN A 233 -2.73 12.16 19.02
N ILE A 234 -2.88 13.36 18.46
CA ILE A 234 -2.17 14.56 18.91
C ILE A 234 -2.51 14.85 20.37
N ALA A 235 -3.79 14.87 20.73
CA ALA A 235 -4.23 15.10 22.10
C ALA A 235 -3.70 14.02 23.06
N GLU A 236 -3.65 12.75 22.63
CA GLU A 236 -3.05 11.67 23.42
C GLU A 236 -1.56 11.95 23.68
N ILE A 237 -0.78 12.26 22.65
CA ILE A 237 0.66 12.56 22.80
C ILE A 237 0.88 13.79 23.69
N GLN A 238 0.06 14.84 23.54
CA GLN A 238 0.12 16.04 24.36
C GLN A 238 -0.17 15.75 25.84
N SER A 239 -1.14 14.88 26.13
CA SER A 239 -1.52 14.51 27.50
C SER A 239 -0.55 13.54 28.19
N ARG A 240 0.38 12.92 27.47
CA ARG A 240 1.39 12.04 28.07
C ARG A 240 2.28 12.78 29.07
N THR A 241 2.58 12.12 30.18
CA THR A 241 3.46 12.59 31.26
C THR A 241 4.95 12.34 30.94
N CYS A 242 5.38 12.74 29.75
CA CYS A 242 6.77 12.66 29.30
C CYS A 242 7.37 14.06 29.08
N SER A 243 8.68 14.13 28.89
CA SER A 243 9.38 15.38 28.63
C SER A 243 8.98 16.01 27.28
N MET A 244 9.16 17.34 27.15
CA MET A 244 8.89 18.04 25.88
C MET A 244 9.69 17.44 24.71
N ARG A 245 10.96 17.09 24.94
CA ARG A 245 11.82 16.45 23.94
C ARG A 245 11.26 15.09 23.49
N GLU A 246 10.74 14.28 24.41
CA GLU A 246 10.11 13.00 24.06
C GLU A 246 8.80 13.20 23.28
N LYS A 247 8.03 14.24 23.57
CA LYS A 247 6.83 14.59 22.78
C LYS A 247 7.18 14.98 21.35
N ILE A 248 8.17 15.84 21.17
CA ILE A 248 8.69 16.24 19.84
C ILE A 248 9.17 15.00 19.07
N GLN A 249 9.91 14.09 19.71
CA GLN A 249 10.33 12.83 19.07
C GLN A 249 9.16 11.94 18.68
N LEU A 250 8.12 11.85 19.51
CA LEU A 250 6.92 11.08 19.18
C LEU A 250 6.21 11.69 17.97
N PHE A 251 6.00 13.01 17.95
CA PHE A 251 5.41 13.69 16.81
C PHE A 251 6.21 13.47 15.52
N ASN A 252 7.53 13.57 15.55
CA ASN A 252 8.37 13.28 14.39
C ASN A 252 8.24 11.83 13.91
N LYS A 253 8.09 10.87 14.83
CA LYS A 253 7.87 9.45 14.47
C LYS A 253 6.50 9.22 13.86
N PHE A 254 5.46 9.81 14.41
CA PHE A 254 4.11 9.73 13.84
C PHE A 254 4.04 10.42 12.48
N ALA A 255 4.70 11.56 12.34
CA ALA A 255 4.83 12.25 11.06
C ALA A 255 5.59 11.42 10.02
N ALA A 256 6.66 10.73 10.41
CA ALA A 256 7.36 9.82 9.52
C ALA A 256 6.45 8.67 9.05
N ALA A 257 5.61 8.12 9.94
CA ALA A 257 4.63 7.11 9.57
C ALA A 257 3.57 7.65 8.59
N GLY A 258 3.03 8.86 8.85
CA GLY A 258 2.10 9.53 7.94
C GLY A 258 2.73 9.77 6.57
N TYR A 259 3.94 10.32 6.54
CA TYR A 259 4.70 10.57 5.31
C TYR A 259 4.95 9.28 4.51
N MET A 260 5.30 8.16 5.17
CA MET A 260 5.48 6.87 4.50
C MET A 260 4.18 6.30 3.90
N ASN A 261 3.03 6.69 4.45
CA ASN A 261 1.71 6.28 3.98
C ASN A 261 1.10 7.29 2.99
N ALA A 262 1.85 8.30 2.55
CA ALA A 262 1.38 9.44 1.77
C ALA A 262 0.28 10.29 2.46
N ASP A 263 0.06 10.11 3.77
CA ASP A 263 -0.75 11.00 4.60
C ASP A 263 0.07 12.24 4.97
N TYR A 264 0.24 13.14 3.99
CA TYR A 264 1.03 14.35 4.15
C TYR A 264 0.33 15.39 5.03
N SER A 265 -1.01 15.45 4.98
CA SER A 265 -1.80 16.38 5.80
C SER A 265 -1.71 16.02 7.29
N GLY A 266 -1.83 14.73 7.64
CA GLY A 266 -1.64 14.22 8.99
C GLY A 266 -0.18 14.33 9.45
N ALA A 267 0.79 14.02 8.59
CA ALA A 267 2.20 14.23 8.89
C ALA A 267 2.51 15.70 9.19
N ALA A 268 1.98 16.63 8.41
CA ALA A 268 2.12 18.06 8.63
C ALA A 268 1.48 18.48 9.97
N ALA A 269 0.32 17.93 10.34
CA ALA A 269 -0.34 18.24 11.61
C ALA A 269 0.52 17.85 12.82
N TYR A 270 1.13 16.66 12.81
CA TYR A 270 2.06 16.25 13.86
C TYR A 270 3.28 17.17 13.96
N LEU A 271 3.90 17.51 12.82
CA LEU A 271 5.10 18.34 12.80
C LEU A 271 4.82 19.80 13.18
N LYS A 272 3.70 20.38 12.74
CA LYS A 272 3.26 21.71 13.18
C LYS A 272 3.03 21.73 14.70
N THR A 273 2.44 20.67 15.24
CA THR A 273 2.26 20.55 16.70
C THR A 273 3.60 20.43 17.43
N ALA A 274 4.57 19.71 16.86
CA ALA A 274 5.92 19.66 17.42
C ALA A 274 6.61 21.03 17.41
N LEU A 275 6.45 21.82 16.32
CA LEU A 275 7.00 23.17 16.24
C LEU A 275 6.31 24.18 17.18
N GLN A 276 5.09 23.90 17.66
CA GLN A 276 4.48 24.69 18.73
C GLN A 276 5.16 24.44 20.09
N LEU A 277 5.83 23.30 20.27
CA LEU A 277 6.58 22.98 21.48
C LEU A 277 8.02 23.51 21.43
N ASP A 278 8.64 23.44 20.26
CA ASP A 278 9.98 23.98 19.99
C ASP A 278 10.04 24.41 18.52
N ASP A 279 9.98 25.71 18.28
CA ASP A 279 9.98 26.31 16.94
C ASP A 279 11.36 26.28 16.26
N SER A 280 12.39 25.88 17.00
CA SER A 280 13.79 25.84 16.58
C SER A 280 14.33 24.43 16.35
N ASP A 281 13.50 23.39 16.53
CA ASP A 281 13.92 22.00 16.32
C ASP A 281 14.20 21.71 14.84
N GLY A 282 15.49 21.76 14.48
CA GLY A 282 15.94 21.65 13.08
C GLY A 282 15.49 20.36 12.39
N GLN A 283 15.36 19.25 13.11
CA GLN A 283 14.87 17.99 12.55
C GLN A 283 13.38 18.08 12.17
N THR A 284 12.55 18.67 13.03
CA THR A 284 11.12 18.90 12.77
C THR A 284 10.92 19.85 11.60
N ILE A 285 11.69 20.94 11.53
CA ILE A 285 11.64 21.90 10.41
C ILE A 285 12.00 21.19 9.09
N ARG A 286 13.09 20.41 9.09
CA ARG A 286 13.52 19.62 7.93
C ARG A 286 12.44 18.65 7.46
N ASN A 287 11.86 17.90 8.40
CA ASN A 287 10.82 16.93 8.09
C ASN A 287 9.56 17.62 7.55
N LEU A 288 9.20 18.79 8.07
CA LEU A 288 8.03 19.53 7.60
C LEU A 288 8.28 20.12 6.20
N ALA A 289 9.49 20.59 5.93
CA ALA A 289 9.88 21.03 4.59
C ALA A 289 9.81 19.88 3.58
N MET A 290 10.23 18.67 3.95
CA MET A 290 10.07 17.46 3.12
C MET A 290 8.60 17.12 2.87
N VAL A 291 7.74 17.23 3.88
CA VAL A 291 6.29 17.02 3.73
C VAL A 291 5.70 18.02 2.72
N TYR A 292 6.00 19.31 2.88
CA TYR A 292 5.52 20.33 1.93
C TYR A 292 6.06 20.12 0.51
N ALA A 293 7.31 19.69 0.37
CA ALA A 293 7.88 19.33 -0.93
C ALA A 293 7.10 18.17 -1.58
N ALA A 294 6.74 17.15 -0.80
CA ALA A 294 5.95 16.01 -1.28
C ALA A 294 4.51 16.39 -1.66
N MET A 295 3.93 17.40 -0.99
CA MET A 295 2.63 18.00 -1.34
C MET A 295 2.70 18.93 -2.57
N GLY A 296 3.90 19.23 -3.08
CA GLY A 296 4.10 20.19 -4.18
C GLY A 296 4.17 21.67 -3.74
N ASP A 297 4.01 21.96 -2.45
CA ASP A 297 4.09 23.30 -1.85
C ASP A 297 5.55 23.76 -1.68
N THR A 298 6.24 23.95 -2.81
CA THR A 298 7.66 24.31 -2.85
C THR A 298 7.98 25.63 -2.14
N ASP A 299 7.08 26.62 -2.20
CA ASP A 299 7.25 27.91 -1.50
C ASP A 299 7.28 27.75 0.02
N MET A 300 6.36 26.95 0.58
CA MET A 300 6.30 26.67 2.01
C MET A 300 7.51 25.84 2.46
N ALA A 301 7.93 24.88 1.65
CA ALA A 301 9.13 24.10 1.89
C ALA A 301 10.38 25.00 1.95
N GLN A 302 10.57 25.88 0.97
CA GLN A 302 11.70 26.84 0.96
C GLN A 302 11.65 27.81 2.14
N ALA A 303 10.46 28.30 2.52
CA ALA A 303 10.29 29.17 3.67
C ALA A 303 10.71 28.48 4.98
N LEU A 304 10.44 27.18 5.13
CA LEU A 304 10.90 26.40 6.28
C LEU A 304 12.40 26.15 6.27
N VAL A 305 12.98 25.83 5.11
CA VAL A 305 14.43 25.64 5.00
C VAL A 305 15.20 26.91 5.35
N SER A 306 14.66 28.09 5.02
CA SER A 306 15.27 29.37 5.41
C SER A 306 15.33 29.60 6.93
N LYS A 307 14.49 28.90 7.70
CA LYS A 307 14.43 28.96 9.17
C LYS A 307 15.25 27.88 9.85
N MET A 308 15.83 26.94 9.10
CA MET A 308 16.64 25.88 9.69
C MET A 308 17.92 26.46 10.32
N PRO A 309 18.31 25.99 11.52
CA PRO A 309 19.53 26.46 12.18
C PRO A 309 20.81 26.05 11.43
N GLU A 310 20.73 24.96 10.67
CA GLU A 310 21.83 24.43 9.86
C GLU A 310 21.41 24.29 8.40
N VAL A 311 22.34 24.55 7.49
CA VAL A 311 22.13 24.43 6.05
C VAL A 311 22.15 22.96 5.65
N ASP A 312 21.05 22.46 5.08
CA ASP A 312 20.97 21.11 4.51
C ASP A 312 21.06 21.16 2.98
N PHE A 313 22.26 20.89 2.44
CA PHE A 313 22.51 20.89 0.99
C PHE A 313 21.71 19.82 0.23
N VAL A 314 21.37 18.70 0.86
CA VAL A 314 20.58 17.64 0.22
C VAL A 314 19.14 18.12 0.03
N LEU A 315 18.58 18.73 1.09
CA LEU A 315 17.24 19.31 1.03
C LEU A 315 17.19 20.49 0.04
N LEU A 316 18.19 21.36 0.05
CA LEU A 316 18.29 22.45 -0.93
C LEU A 316 18.40 21.95 -2.37
N HIS A 317 19.16 20.90 -2.62
CA HIS A 317 19.25 20.29 -3.95
C HIS A 317 17.90 19.72 -4.40
N LEU A 318 17.20 19.02 -3.50
CA LEU A 318 15.87 18.47 -3.76
C LEU A 318 14.84 19.57 -4.10
N LEU A 319 14.88 20.69 -3.38
CA LEU A 319 13.97 21.83 -3.59
C LEU A 319 14.38 22.75 -4.75
N GLY A 320 15.65 22.78 -5.13
CA GLY A 320 16.19 23.62 -6.20
C GLY A 320 16.12 22.99 -7.59
N GLY A 321 15.89 21.67 -7.68
CA GLY A 321 15.78 20.93 -8.94
C GLY A 321 14.55 21.28 -9.79
N THR A 322 13.58 22.03 -9.25
CA THR A 322 12.32 22.38 -9.91
C THR A 322 12.29 23.78 -10.54
N SER A 323 13.38 24.57 -10.47
CA SER A 323 13.42 25.95 -10.99
C SER A 323 14.42 26.17 -12.14
N ARG A 324 14.71 25.12 -12.94
CA ARG A 324 15.40 25.28 -14.24
C ARG A 324 14.68 24.49 -15.32
N GLY A 325 13.61 25.08 -15.84
CA GLY A 325 12.86 24.66 -17.02
C GLY A 325 12.03 25.83 -17.51
#